data_AF-A0A6L7WK44-F1
#
_entry.id   AF-A0A6L7WK44-F1
#
_cell.length_a   1.000
_cell.length_b   1.000
_cell.length_c   1.000
_cell.angle_alpha   90.00
_cell.angle_beta   90.00
_cell.angle_gamma   90.00
#
_symmetry.space_group_name_H-M   'P 1'
#
loop_
_entity.id
_entity.type
_entity.pdbx_description
1 polymer ?
#
loop_
_entity_poly.entity_id
_entity_poly.type
_entity_poly.pdbx_seq_one_letter_code
_entity_poly.pdbx_strand_id
1 'polypeptide(L)' 'MKEAGLDGIRFAWMGSLKEREGHYYRVQGPTFLIEYNNVQNTANHVHSVWRDFDGDFGRDMLAAHYRQYAHDTANAN' A
#
# COMPACT_ATOMS: atom_id res chain seq x y z
N MET A 1 2.54 0.09 -14.99
CA MET A 1 1.37 -0.42 -15.76
C MET A 1 1.74 -1.01 -17.13
N LYS A 2 2.64 -0.43 -17.93
CA LYS A 2 2.92 -0.96 -19.27
C LYS A 2 3.63 -2.33 -19.30
N GLU A 3 4.41 -2.68 -18.28
CA GLU A 3 5.19 -3.93 -18.27
C GLU A 3 4.45 -5.14 -17.67
N ALA A 4 3.64 -4.96 -16.63
CA ALA A 4 2.98 -6.08 -15.93
C ALA A 4 1.63 -6.52 -16.54
N GLY A 5 1.05 -5.73 -17.45
CA GLY A 5 -0.27 -6.01 -18.03
C GLY A 5 -1.44 -5.83 -17.05
N LEU A 6 -2.64 -6.23 -17.47
CA LEU A 6 -3.85 -6.24 -16.62
C LEU A 6 -4.08 -7.59 -15.93
N ASP A 7 -3.37 -8.62 -16.39
CA ASP A 7 -3.45 -9.96 -15.84
C ASP A 7 -2.99 -9.95 -14.38
N GLY A 8 -3.76 -10.60 -13.51
CA GLY A 8 -3.46 -10.66 -12.07
C GLY A 8 -3.90 -9.43 -11.27
N ILE A 9 -4.55 -8.43 -11.88
CA ILE A 9 -5.24 -7.37 -11.13
C ILE A 9 -6.48 -7.97 -10.46
N ARG A 10 -6.61 -7.74 -9.15
CA ARG A 10 -7.75 -8.19 -8.34
C ARG A 10 -8.51 -7.01 -7.78
N PHE A 11 -9.82 -7.16 -7.75
CA PHE A 11 -10.75 -6.22 -7.12
C PHE A 11 -11.36 -6.85 -5.88
N ALA A 12 -11.50 -6.07 -4.81
CA ALA A 12 -12.29 -6.43 -3.65
C ALA A 12 -13.18 -5.26 -3.23
N TRP A 13 -14.40 -5.60 -2.80
CA TRP A 13 -15.36 -4.68 -2.24
C TRP A 13 -15.72 -5.12 -0.83
N MET A 14 -15.95 -4.14 0.05
CA MET A 14 -16.49 -4.38 1.38
C MET A 14 -17.42 -3.24 1.78
N GLY A 15 -18.53 -3.58 2.42
CA GLY A 15 -19.50 -2.60 2.92
C GLY A 15 -20.73 -2.48 2.03
N SER A 16 -21.48 -1.40 2.25
CA SER A 16 -22.81 -1.23 1.64
C SER A 16 -22.72 -0.99 0.14
N LEU A 17 -23.74 -1.45 -0.60
CA LEU A 17 -23.95 -1.10 -2.02
C LEU A 17 -24.82 0.15 -2.20
N LYS A 18 -25.31 0.75 -1.11
CA LYS A 18 -26.16 1.93 -1.14
C LYS A 18 -25.31 3.21 -1.11
N GLU A 19 -25.80 4.24 -1.77
CA GLU A 19 -25.19 5.56 -1.71
C GLU A 19 -25.16 6.09 -0.28
N ARG A 20 -24.11 6.86 0.04
CA ARG A 20 -23.93 7.55 1.32
C ARG A 20 -23.83 6.62 2.55
N GLU A 21 -23.63 5.32 2.32
CA GLU A 21 -23.33 4.35 3.36
C GLU A 21 -21.86 3.92 3.29
N GLY A 22 -21.36 3.37 4.41
CA GLY A 22 -19.96 3.01 4.57
C GLY A 22 -19.52 1.93 3.58
N HIS A 23 -18.46 2.20 2.82
CA HIS A 23 -17.90 1.25 1.87
C HIS A 23 -16.39 1.42 1.69
N TYR A 24 -15.79 0.37 1.15
CA TYR A 24 -14.37 0.24 0.90
C TYR A 24 -14.18 -0.54 -0.39
N TYR A 25 -13.15 -0.17 -1.15
CA TYR A 25 -12.67 -1.03 -2.23
C TYR A 25 -11.15 -1.05 -2.31
N ARG A 26 -10.65 -2.14 -2.88
CA ARG A 26 -9.24 -2.34 -3.18
C ARG A 26 -9.07 -2.79 -4.61
N VAL A 27 -8.09 -2.20 -5.29
CA VAL A 27 -7.56 -2.69 -6.56
C VAL A 27 -6.10 -3.02 -6.34
N GLN A 28 -5.71 -4.27 -6.55
CA GLN A 28 -4.34 -4.70 -6.32
C GLN A 28 -3.81 -5.41 -7.55
N GLY A 29 -2.73 -4.90 -8.10
CA GLY A 29 -1.93 -5.56 -9.13
C GLY A 29 -0.62 -6.11 -8.55
N PRO A 30 0.20 -6.78 -9.38
CA PRO A 30 1.50 -7.28 -8.97
C PRO A 30 2.48 -6.20 -8.50
N THR A 31 2.35 -4.98 -9.02
CA THR A 31 3.30 -3.87 -8.78
C THR A 31 2.69 -2.70 -8.00
N PHE A 32 1.39 -2.74 -7.69
CA PHE A 32 0.71 -1.59 -7.09
C PHE A 32 -0.50 -1.98 -6.25
N LEU A 33 -0.93 -1.04 -5.42
CA LEU A 33 -2.15 -1.11 -4.64
C LEU A 33 -2.89 0.23 -4.68
N ILE A 34 -4.20 0.19 -4.90
CA ILE A 34 -5.13 1.29 -4.66
C ILE A 34 -6.08 0.85 -3.56
N GLU A 35 -6.21 1.66 -2.52
CA GLU A 35 -7.23 1.48 -1.48
C GLU A 35 -8.07 2.73 -1.39
N TYR A 36 -9.38 2.52 -1.27
CA TYR A 36 -10.34 3.56 -0.98
C TYR A 36 -11.17 3.14 0.22
N ASN A 37 -11.36 4.06 1.16
CA ASN A 37 -12.13 3.83 2.37
C ASN A 37 -13.04 5.04 2.62
N ASN A 38 -14.34 4.80 2.74
CA ASN A 38 -15.31 5.79 3.17
C ASN A 38 -16.24 5.22 4.23
N VAL A 39 -15.69 4.84 5.39
CA VAL A 39 -16.50 4.38 6.54
C VAL A 39 -16.56 5.38 7.70
N GLN A 40 -15.71 6.41 7.68
CA GLN A 40 -15.63 7.40 8.77
C GLN A 40 -16.71 8.49 8.64
N ASN A 41 -17.05 9.12 9.76
CA ASN A 41 -18.00 10.25 9.83
C ASN A 41 -19.31 10.00 9.07
N THR A 42 -19.88 8.80 9.21
CA THR A 42 -21.09 8.39 8.50
C THR A 42 -20.91 8.43 6.97
N ALA A 43 -19.80 7.86 6.50
CA ALA A 43 -19.43 7.80 5.08
C ALA A 43 -19.35 9.18 4.40
N ASN A 44 -18.83 10.17 5.12
CA ASN A 44 -18.66 11.55 4.65
C ASN A 44 -17.21 12.04 4.74
N HIS A 45 -16.26 11.13 4.95
CA HIS A 45 -14.83 11.46 4.97
C HIS A 45 -14.05 10.34 4.31
N VAL A 46 -13.62 10.60 3.07
CA VAL A 46 -12.95 9.61 2.24
C VAL A 46 -11.44 9.62 2.50
N HIS A 47 -10.86 8.43 2.56
CA HIS A 47 -9.43 8.20 2.47
C HIS A 47 -9.13 7.41 1.20
N SER A 48 -8.04 7.76 0.53
CA SER A 48 -7.53 7.01 -0.60
C SER A 48 -6.02 6.91 -0.52
N VAL A 49 -5.49 5.75 -0.86
CA VAL A 49 -4.06 5.48 -0.92
C VAL A 49 -3.76 4.87 -2.28
N TRP A 50 -2.69 5.36 -2.90
CA TRP A 50 -1.99 4.67 -3.97
C TRP A 50 -0.59 4.34 -3.46
N ARG A 51 -0.22 3.06 -3.56
CA ARG A 51 1.10 2.55 -3.23
C ARG A 51 1.73 1.91 -4.47
N ASP A 52 2.96 2.33 -4.76
CA ASP A 52 3.88 1.67 -5.67
C ASP A 52 4.83 0.81 -4.84
N PHE A 53 4.94 -0.48 -5.15
CA PHE A 53 5.75 -1.39 -4.34
C PHE A 53 7.26 -1.16 -4.52
N ASP A 54 7.69 -0.59 -5.65
CA ASP A 54 9.09 -0.28 -5.93
C ASP A 54 9.49 1.12 -5.42
N GLY A 55 8.49 1.98 -5.17
CA GLY A 55 8.65 3.35 -4.69
C GLY A 55 8.36 3.54 -3.18
N ASP A 56 8.26 2.46 -2.41
CA ASP A 56 7.90 2.54 -0.99
C ASP A 56 8.95 3.31 -0.18
N PHE A 57 8.51 4.39 0.47
CA PHE A 57 9.35 5.18 1.35
C PHE A 57 9.95 4.33 2.47
N GLY A 58 11.27 4.41 2.64
CA GLY A 58 11.99 3.78 3.74
C GLY A 58 12.26 2.28 3.60
N ARG A 59 11.83 1.62 2.51
CA ARG A 59 11.92 0.16 2.38
C ARG A 59 13.35 -0.39 2.32
N ASP A 60 14.33 0.43 1.92
CA ASP A 60 15.71 -0.02 1.78
C ASP A 60 16.75 0.99 2.29
N MET A 61 16.34 2.08 2.96
CA MET A 61 17.30 3.08 3.45
C MET A 61 18.20 2.52 4.55
N LEU A 62 17.64 1.75 5.48
CA LEU A 62 18.41 1.14 6.56
C LEU A 62 19.33 0.04 6.05
N ALA A 63 18.83 -0.86 5.19
CA ALA A 63 19.64 -1.91 4.62
C ALA A 63 20.73 -1.37 3.66
N ALA A 64 20.44 -0.30 2.90
CA ALA A 64 21.46 0.43 2.15
C ALA A 64 22.54 1.03 3.04
N HIS A 65 22.17 1.62 4.18
CA HIS A 65 23.12 2.13 5.16
C HIS A 65 24.07 1.04 5.68
N TYR A 66 23.54 -0.12 6.09
CA TYR A 66 24.36 -1.25 6.53
C TYR A 66 25.29 -1.81 5.44
N ARG A 67 24.91 -1.71 4.15
CA ARG A 67 25.78 -2.09 3.03
C ARG A 67 26.87 -1.07 2.75
N GLN A 68 26.59 0.22 3.00
CA GLN A 68 27.48 1.33 2.64
C GLN A 68 28.47 1.68 3.74
N TYR A 69 28.14 1.39 5.01
CA TYR A 69 28.97 1.74 6.16
C TYR A 69 29.30 0.49 6.97
N ALA A 70 30.57 0.36 7.37
CA ALA A 70 30.96 -0.65 8.34
C ALA A 70 30.34 -0.31 9.70
N HIS A 71 29.60 -1.26 10.26
CA HIS A 71 29.05 -1.17 11.61
C HIS A 71 29.79 -2.17 12.50
N ASP A 72 30.37 -1.67 13.58
CA ASP A 72 31.11 -2.49 14.54
C ASP A 72 30.13 -3.37 15.33
N THR A 73 30.34 -4.70 15.35
CA THR A 73 29.49 -5.66 16.07
C THR A 73 29.88 -5.75 17.53
N ALA A 74 30.09 -4.62 18.20
CA ALA A 74 30.70 -4.57 19.53
C ALA A 74 29.79 -5.02 20.69
N ASN A 75 28.62 -5.61 20.42
CA ASN A 75 27.70 -6.11 21.46
C ASN A 75 27.08 -7.46 21.06
N ALA A 76 27.92 -8.50 20.94
CA ALA A 76 27.47 -9.87 21.11
C ALA A 76 28.16 -10.38 22.39
N ASN A 77 27.41 -10.39 23.50
CA ASN A 77 27.81 -11.03 24.75
C ASN A 77 27.91 -12.55 24.56
#